data_AF-A0A6L7CHR3-F1
#
_entry.id   AF-A0A6L7CHR3-F1
#
_cell.length_a   1.000
_cell.length_b   1.000
_cell.length_c   1.000
_cell.angle_alpha   90.00
_cell.angle_beta   90.00
_cell.angle_gamma   90.00
#
_symmetry.space_group_name_H-M   'P 1'
#
loop_
_entity.id
_entity.type
_entity.pdbx_description
1 polymer ?
#
loop_
_entity_poly.entity_id
_entity_poly.type
_entity_poly.pdbx_seq_one_letter_code
_entity_poly.pdbx_strand_id
1 'polypeptide(L)'
;QAMWYINSQKDEGLRPHHIQSYGNPVEQTWQKVYQAYQEACDRAGLVDFAELLLRAHELWLNKPHILQHYRERFTNILVDEFQDTNNIQYAWIRLLAGDTGKVMIVGDDDQSIYGWRGAQVENIQRFLNDFPGAETIRLEQNYRSTSNILSAANALIENNNGRLGKKLWTDGADGEPISLYCAFNELDEARFVVNRIKTWQDNGGALAECAILYRSNAQSRVLEEALLQASMPYRIYGGMRFFERQEIKDALSYLRLIANRNDDAAFERVVNTPTRGIGDRTLDVVRQTSRDRQLTLWQACRELLQEKALAG
;
A
#
# COMPACT_ATOMS: atom_id res chain seq x y z
N GLN A 1 -11.65 10.30 -1.92
CA GLN A 1 -12.62 9.54 -2.74
C GLN A 1 -12.07 9.31 -4.15
N ALA A 2 -11.75 10.35 -4.94
CA ALA A 2 -11.16 10.19 -6.28
C ALA A 2 -9.93 9.26 -6.33
N MET A 3 -8.93 9.50 -5.47
CA MET A 3 -7.73 8.66 -5.39
C MET A 3 -8.05 7.18 -5.12
N TRP A 4 -9.01 6.91 -4.23
CA TRP A 4 -9.44 5.56 -3.88
C TRP A 4 -10.11 4.86 -5.07
N TYR A 5 -11.00 5.57 -5.77
CA TYR A 5 -11.63 5.08 -6.98
C TYR A 5 -10.58 4.76 -8.05
N ILE A 6 -9.70 5.72 -8.37
CA ILE A 6 -8.65 5.55 -9.40
C ILE A 6 -7.76 4.35 -9.09
N ASN A 7 -7.27 4.23 -7.84
CA ASN A 7 -6.44 3.09 -7.45
C ASN A 7 -7.20 1.77 -7.58
N SER A 8 -8.45 1.71 -7.13
CA SER A 8 -9.29 0.52 -7.30
C SER A 8 -9.46 0.13 -8.77
N GLN A 9 -9.65 1.08 -9.69
CA GLN A 9 -9.73 0.78 -11.11
C GLN A 9 -8.39 0.27 -11.67
N LYS A 10 -7.26 0.86 -11.25
CA LYS A 10 -5.92 0.40 -11.65
C LYS A 10 -5.59 -0.99 -11.12
N ASP A 11 -6.00 -1.30 -9.89
CA ASP A 11 -5.82 -2.62 -9.25
C ASP A 11 -6.63 -3.72 -9.97
N GLU A 12 -7.74 -3.33 -10.62
CA GLU A 12 -8.54 -4.17 -11.53
C GLU A 12 -7.97 -4.20 -12.97
N GLY A 13 -6.88 -3.50 -13.25
CA GLY A 13 -6.27 -3.41 -14.57
C GLY A 13 -7.01 -2.50 -15.56
N LEU A 14 -7.89 -1.62 -15.08
CA LEU A 14 -8.75 -0.79 -15.92
C LEU A 14 -8.15 0.60 -16.17
N ARG A 15 -8.15 0.99 -17.45
CA ARG A 15 -7.90 2.35 -17.91
C ARG A 15 -9.23 3.11 -18.02
N PRO A 16 -9.24 4.45 -18.05
CA PRO A 16 -10.49 5.20 -18.11
C PRO A 16 -11.39 4.79 -19.28
N HIS A 17 -10.83 4.43 -20.43
CA HIS A 17 -11.57 3.98 -21.60
C HIS A 17 -12.14 2.55 -21.50
N HIS A 18 -11.66 1.74 -20.56
CA HIS A 18 -12.23 0.41 -20.28
C HIS A 18 -13.48 0.48 -19.40
N ILE A 19 -13.70 1.60 -18.69
CA ILE A 19 -14.79 1.76 -17.73
C ILE A 19 -16.10 1.98 -18.47
N GLN A 20 -17.06 1.09 -18.25
CA GLN A 20 -18.40 1.20 -18.80
C GLN A 20 -19.35 1.79 -17.75
N SER A 21 -19.84 3.00 -18.01
CA SER A 21 -20.70 3.71 -17.05
C SER A 21 -22.14 3.22 -17.01
N TYR A 22 -22.59 2.45 -18.01
CA TYR A 22 -23.97 1.94 -18.16
C TYR A 22 -25.06 3.00 -17.88
N GLY A 23 -24.81 4.26 -18.23
CA GLY A 23 -25.75 5.37 -18.02
C GLY A 23 -25.79 5.93 -16.59
N ASN A 24 -24.94 5.47 -15.67
CA ASN A 24 -24.82 6.04 -14.32
C ASN A 24 -24.06 7.38 -14.36
N PRO A 25 -24.69 8.52 -13.98
CA PRO A 25 -24.04 9.83 -14.03
C PRO A 25 -22.85 9.98 -13.09
N VAL A 26 -22.88 9.29 -11.95
CA VAL A 26 -21.78 9.31 -10.96
C VAL A 26 -20.56 8.60 -11.55
N GLU A 27 -20.76 7.44 -12.17
CA GLU A 27 -19.69 6.68 -12.81
C GLU A 27 -19.06 7.45 -13.98
N GLN A 28 -19.87 8.12 -14.79
CA GLN A 28 -19.38 9.00 -15.85
C GLN A 28 -18.51 10.15 -15.30
N THR A 29 -18.89 10.69 -14.14
CA THR A 29 -18.11 11.76 -13.50
C THR A 29 -16.77 11.22 -13.02
N TRP A 30 -16.75 10.06 -12.36
CA TRP A 30 -15.51 9.43 -11.92
C TRP A 30 -14.60 9.03 -13.08
N GLN A 31 -15.16 8.51 -14.17
CA GLN A 31 -14.43 8.22 -15.41
C GLN A 31 -13.75 9.47 -15.97
N LYS A 32 -14.45 10.61 -16.03
CA LYS A 32 -13.87 11.89 -16.46
C LYS A 32 -12.75 12.37 -15.54
N VAL A 33 -12.93 12.23 -14.23
CA VAL A 33 -11.89 12.57 -13.23
C VAL A 33 -10.66 11.69 -13.41
N TYR A 34 -10.83 10.38 -13.60
CA TYR A 34 -9.72 9.46 -13.84
C TYR A 34 -9.01 9.79 -15.17
N GLN A 35 -9.75 10.06 -16.25
CA GLN A 35 -9.17 10.47 -17.53
C GLN A 35 -8.30 11.73 -17.38
N ALA A 36 -8.84 12.79 -16.77
CA ALA A 36 -8.09 14.03 -16.56
C ALA A 36 -6.85 13.83 -15.67
N TYR A 37 -6.96 12.99 -14.63
CA TYR A 37 -5.83 12.62 -13.78
C TYR A 37 -4.74 11.89 -14.57
N GLN A 38 -5.11 10.87 -15.35
CA GLN A 38 -4.17 10.10 -16.15
C GLN A 38 -3.45 10.98 -17.18
N GLU A 39 -4.18 11.86 -17.87
CA GLU A 39 -3.60 12.81 -18.83
C GLU A 39 -2.59 13.78 -18.16
N ALA A 40 -2.88 14.22 -16.94
CA ALA A 40 -1.95 15.06 -16.17
C ALA A 40 -0.69 14.28 -15.78
N CYS A 41 -0.83 13.03 -15.31
CA CYS A 41 0.30 12.16 -15.01
C CYS A 41 1.15 11.88 -16.26
N ASP A 42 0.52 11.55 -17.39
CA ASP A 42 1.19 11.27 -18.66
C ASP A 42 2.01 12.47 -19.16
N ARG A 43 1.42 13.66 -19.13
CA ARG A 43 2.08 14.91 -19.53
C ARG A 43 3.28 15.26 -18.64
N ALA A 44 3.18 14.99 -17.35
CA ALA A 44 4.26 15.22 -16.39
C ALA A 44 5.31 14.09 -16.34
N GLY A 45 5.03 12.95 -17.00
CA GLY A 45 5.86 11.74 -16.92
C GLY A 45 5.86 11.11 -15.52
N LEU A 46 4.73 11.19 -14.81
CA LEU A 46 4.57 10.71 -13.44
C LEU A 46 3.90 9.33 -13.41
N VAL A 47 4.35 8.50 -12.48
CA VAL A 47 3.84 7.15 -12.25
C VAL A 47 3.55 7.02 -10.76
N ASP A 48 2.30 6.76 -10.41
CA ASP A 48 1.89 6.45 -9.03
C ASP A 48 2.12 4.96 -8.71
N PHE A 49 1.83 4.55 -7.47
CA PHE A 49 2.11 3.19 -7.02
C PHE A 49 1.35 2.11 -7.80
N ALA A 50 0.06 2.31 -8.08
CA ALA A 50 -0.74 1.33 -8.82
C ALA A 50 -0.35 1.32 -10.32
N GLU A 51 0.03 2.48 -10.83
CA GLU A 51 0.51 2.66 -12.19
C GLU A 51 1.79 1.86 -12.49
N LEU A 52 2.66 1.65 -11.50
CA LEU A 52 3.88 0.83 -11.67
C LEU A 52 3.53 -0.59 -12.16
N LEU A 53 2.53 -1.22 -11.53
CA LEU A 53 2.10 -2.58 -11.87
C LEU A 53 1.33 -2.59 -13.19
N LEU A 54 0.37 -1.67 -13.35
CA LEU A 54 -0.46 -1.62 -14.56
C LEU A 54 0.37 -1.34 -15.81
N ARG A 55 1.30 -0.38 -15.78
CA ARG A 55 2.19 -0.12 -16.93
C ARG A 55 3.15 -1.27 -17.19
N ALA A 56 3.69 -1.91 -16.15
CA ALA A 56 4.56 -3.07 -16.35
C ALA A 56 3.81 -4.22 -17.03
N HIS A 57 2.57 -4.47 -16.61
CA HIS A 57 1.69 -5.44 -17.24
C HIS A 57 1.40 -5.08 -18.71
N GLU A 58 1.00 -3.84 -19.00
CA GLU A 58 0.76 -3.35 -20.37
C GLU A 58 2.01 -3.39 -21.25
N LEU A 59 3.18 -3.10 -20.68
CA LEU A 59 4.46 -3.18 -21.39
C LEU A 59 4.70 -4.60 -21.89
N TRP A 60 4.51 -5.59 -21.02
CA TRP A 60 4.71 -6.99 -21.39
C TRP A 60 3.66 -7.51 -22.37
N LEU A 61 2.40 -7.11 -22.24
CA LEU A 61 1.36 -7.43 -23.23
C LEU A 61 1.70 -6.87 -24.62
N ASN A 62 2.19 -5.63 -24.68
CA ASN A 62 2.43 -4.93 -25.95
C ASN A 62 3.84 -5.13 -26.52
N LYS A 63 4.78 -5.67 -25.74
CA LYS A 63 6.18 -5.89 -26.14
C LYS A 63 6.64 -7.32 -25.78
N PRO A 64 6.24 -8.34 -26.56
CA PRO A 64 6.53 -9.74 -26.27
C PRO A 64 8.03 -10.06 -26.11
N HIS A 65 8.91 -9.36 -26.84
CA HIS A 65 10.37 -9.52 -26.71
C HIS A 65 10.89 -9.11 -25.33
N ILE A 66 10.29 -8.12 -24.68
CA ILE A 66 10.65 -7.72 -23.31
C ILE A 66 10.15 -8.77 -22.33
N LEU A 67 8.90 -9.23 -22.48
CA LEU A 67 8.35 -10.32 -21.66
C LEU A 67 9.20 -11.58 -21.76
N GLN A 68 9.64 -11.96 -22.97
CA GLN A 68 10.48 -13.12 -23.21
C GLN A 68 11.82 -13.04 -22.46
N HIS A 69 12.47 -11.88 -22.46
CA HIS A 69 13.69 -11.66 -21.68
C HIS A 69 13.49 -11.96 -20.18
N TYR A 70 12.35 -11.56 -19.62
CA TYR A 70 12.04 -11.84 -18.20
C TYR A 70 11.64 -13.29 -17.95
N ARG A 71 10.90 -13.92 -18.86
CA ARG A 71 10.55 -15.36 -18.80
C ARG A 71 11.78 -16.25 -18.81
N GLU A 72 12.78 -15.93 -19.63
CA GLU A 72 14.05 -16.66 -19.69
C GLU A 72 14.85 -16.53 -18.39
N ARG A 73 14.74 -15.38 -17.72
CA ARG A 73 15.44 -15.11 -16.45
C ARG A 73 14.72 -15.70 -15.24
N PHE A 74 13.39 -15.63 -15.22
CA PHE A 74 12.55 -15.99 -14.08
C PHE A 74 11.76 -17.27 -14.37
N THR A 75 12.48 -18.39 -14.48
CA THR A 75 11.89 -19.70 -14.74
C THR A 75 11.18 -20.30 -13.53
N ASN A 76 11.54 -19.86 -12.31
CA ASN A 76 10.93 -20.27 -11.06
C ASN A 76 10.49 -19.01 -10.30
N ILE A 77 9.20 -18.93 -9.97
CA ILE A 77 8.58 -17.76 -9.36
C ILE A 77 8.01 -18.20 -8.02
N LEU A 78 8.50 -17.60 -6.94
CA LEU A 78 7.98 -17.80 -5.59
C LEU A 78 7.23 -16.54 -5.16
N VAL A 79 5.98 -16.69 -4.74
CA VAL A 79 5.15 -15.58 -4.28
C VAL A 79 4.67 -15.90 -2.87
N ASP A 80 5.03 -15.03 -1.93
CA ASP A 80 4.61 -15.10 -0.53
C ASP A 80 3.40 -14.18 -0.29
N GLU A 81 2.68 -14.39 0.81
CA GLU A 81 1.46 -13.63 1.19
C GLU A 81 0.41 -13.55 0.05
N PHE A 82 0.23 -14.64 -0.68
CA PHE A 82 -0.57 -14.66 -1.90
C PHE A 82 -2.05 -14.33 -1.69
N GLN A 83 -2.58 -14.55 -0.47
CA GLN A 83 -3.95 -14.19 -0.10
C GLN A 83 -4.25 -12.68 -0.18
N ASP A 84 -3.21 -11.85 -0.17
CA ASP A 84 -3.31 -10.39 -0.18
C ASP A 84 -3.09 -9.79 -1.58
N THR A 85 -3.03 -10.64 -2.61
CA THR A 85 -2.86 -10.21 -4.00
C THR A 85 -4.14 -9.66 -4.61
N ASN A 86 -4.02 -8.58 -5.40
CA ASN A 86 -5.10 -8.04 -6.21
C ASN A 86 -5.09 -8.58 -7.66
N ASN A 87 -6.06 -8.18 -8.47
CA ASN A 87 -6.23 -8.70 -9.83
C ASN A 87 -5.06 -8.38 -10.76
N ILE A 88 -4.52 -7.16 -10.73
CA ILE A 88 -3.38 -6.81 -11.58
C ILE A 88 -2.11 -7.57 -11.18
N GLN A 89 -1.87 -7.80 -9.88
CA GLN A 89 -0.75 -8.62 -9.41
C GLN A 89 -0.88 -10.07 -9.88
N TYR A 90 -2.08 -10.65 -9.77
CA TYR A 90 -2.34 -12.00 -10.26
C TYR A 90 -2.13 -12.11 -11.79
N ALA A 91 -2.67 -11.16 -12.55
CA ALA A 91 -2.49 -11.10 -14.00
C ALA A 91 -1.02 -10.97 -14.40
N TRP A 92 -0.24 -10.18 -13.65
CA TRP A 92 1.19 -10.03 -13.86
C TRP A 92 1.96 -11.34 -13.63
N ILE A 93 1.63 -12.09 -12.58
CA ILE A 93 2.22 -13.41 -12.30
C ILE A 93 1.87 -14.41 -13.40
N ARG A 94 0.60 -14.47 -13.84
CA ARG A 94 0.16 -15.33 -14.96
C ARG A 94 0.91 -15.01 -16.25
N LEU A 95 1.04 -13.72 -16.56
CA LEU A 95 1.75 -13.27 -17.76
C LEU A 95 3.24 -13.61 -17.69
N LEU A 96 3.89 -13.40 -16.54
CA LEU A 96 5.30 -13.74 -16.36
C LEU A 96 5.53 -15.25 -16.42
N ALA A 97 4.69 -16.05 -15.77
CA ALA A 97 4.82 -17.51 -15.78
C ALA A 97 4.66 -18.09 -17.19
N GLY A 98 3.67 -17.61 -17.95
CA GLY A 98 3.31 -18.20 -19.24
C GLY A 98 3.05 -19.71 -19.10
N ASP A 99 3.44 -20.48 -20.12
CA ASP A 99 3.22 -21.93 -20.15
C ASP A 99 4.38 -22.74 -19.55
N THR A 100 5.54 -22.11 -19.33
CA THR A 100 6.79 -22.80 -18.98
C THR A 100 7.32 -22.46 -17.59
N GLY A 101 6.89 -21.33 -17.01
CA GLY A 101 7.31 -20.90 -15.69
C GLY A 101 6.76 -21.80 -14.59
N LYS A 102 7.60 -22.10 -13.59
CA LYS A 102 7.21 -22.86 -12.40
C LYS A 102 6.84 -21.88 -11.31
N VAL A 103 5.57 -21.85 -10.91
CA VAL A 103 5.08 -20.93 -9.88
C VAL A 103 4.80 -21.70 -8.61
N MET A 104 5.35 -21.20 -7.50
CA MET A 104 5.00 -21.62 -6.15
C MET A 104 4.39 -20.42 -5.43
N ILE A 105 3.17 -20.59 -4.93
CA ILE A 105 2.50 -19.60 -4.08
C ILE A 105 2.49 -20.09 -2.64
N VAL A 106 2.66 -19.17 -1.70
CA VAL A 106 2.51 -19.38 -0.27
C VAL A 106 1.51 -18.35 0.23
N GLY A 107 0.55 -18.80 1.03
CA GLY A 107 -0.45 -17.92 1.58
C GLY A 107 -1.40 -18.63 2.53
N ASP A 108 -2.19 -17.83 3.24
CA ASP A 108 -3.13 -18.28 4.24
C ASP A 108 -4.46 -17.51 4.07
N ASP A 109 -5.52 -18.21 3.66
CA ASP A 109 -6.85 -17.63 3.45
C ASP A 109 -7.46 -16.98 4.71
N ASP A 110 -7.11 -17.48 5.89
CA ASP A 110 -7.56 -16.94 7.18
C ASP A 110 -6.82 -15.66 7.58
N GLN A 111 -5.73 -15.31 6.87
CA GLN A 111 -4.91 -14.11 7.12
C GLN A 111 -5.13 -12.99 6.11
N SER A 112 -6.09 -13.13 5.18
CA SER A 112 -6.42 -12.06 4.23
C SER A 112 -7.08 -10.87 4.94
N ILE A 113 -6.30 -9.81 5.17
CA ILE A 113 -6.74 -8.59 5.88
C ILE A 113 -6.74 -7.34 5.00
N TYR A 114 -6.29 -7.46 3.75
CA TYR A 114 -6.20 -6.36 2.78
C TYR A 114 -7.35 -6.30 1.77
N GLY A 115 -8.48 -6.96 2.02
CA GLY A 115 -9.65 -6.91 1.11
C GLY A 115 -10.15 -5.49 0.79
N TRP A 116 -10.06 -4.56 1.76
CA TRP A 116 -10.38 -3.14 1.55
C TRP A 116 -9.40 -2.41 0.60
N ARG A 117 -8.25 -3.00 0.28
CA ARG A 117 -7.29 -2.54 -0.74
C ARG A 117 -7.37 -3.33 -2.05
N GLY A 118 -8.41 -4.14 -2.23
CA GLY A 118 -8.62 -4.92 -3.46
C GLY A 118 -7.93 -6.29 -3.48
N ALA A 119 -7.39 -6.77 -2.36
CA ALA A 119 -6.95 -8.15 -2.26
C ALA A 119 -8.14 -9.11 -2.50
N GLN A 120 -7.93 -10.15 -3.31
CA GLN A 120 -8.93 -11.16 -3.62
C GLN A 120 -8.43 -12.53 -3.17
N VAL A 121 -8.95 -13.03 -2.04
CA VAL A 121 -8.61 -14.37 -1.52
C VAL A 121 -8.97 -15.46 -2.54
N GLU A 122 -9.93 -15.19 -3.41
CA GLU A 122 -10.33 -16.03 -4.54
C GLU A 122 -9.17 -16.30 -5.51
N ASN A 123 -8.12 -15.47 -5.51
CA ASN A 123 -6.93 -15.70 -6.33
C ASN A 123 -6.24 -17.03 -5.99
N ILE A 124 -6.28 -17.49 -4.73
CA ILE A 124 -5.77 -18.82 -4.35
C ILE A 124 -6.53 -19.91 -5.11
N GLN A 125 -7.87 -19.82 -5.15
CA GLN A 125 -8.69 -20.79 -5.85
C GLN A 125 -8.54 -20.67 -7.38
N ARG A 126 -8.43 -19.45 -7.90
CA ARG A 126 -8.16 -19.20 -9.32
C ARG A 126 -6.83 -19.79 -9.74
N PHE A 127 -5.80 -19.69 -8.91
CA PHE A 127 -4.48 -20.27 -9.17
C PHE A 127 -4.57 -21.79 -9.42
N LEU A 128 -5.32 -22.52 -8.59
CA LEU A 128 -5.49 -23.97 -8.77
C LEU A 128 -6.21 -24.33 -10.08
N ASN A 129 -7.15 -23.48 -10.54
CA ASN A 129 -7.83 -23.67 -11.82
C ASN A 129 -6.90 -23.34 -13.01
N ASP A 130 -6.11 -22.28 -12.87
CA ASP A 130 -5.24 -21.73 -13.90
C ASP A 130 -3.93 -22.52 -14.08
N PHE A 131 -3.51 -23.25 -13.04
CA PHE A 131 -2.36 -24.14 -13.00
C PHE A 131 -2.81 -25.55 -12.58
N PRO A 132 -3.43 -26.33 -13.49
CA PRO A 132 -4.05 -27.62 -13.14
C PRO A 132 -3.04 -28.70 -12.68
N GLY A 133 -1.74 -28.50 -12.91
CA GLY A 133 -0.67 -29.35 -12.39
C GLY A 133 -0.14 -28.93 -11.02
N ALA A 134 -0.74 -27.92 -10.38
CA ALA A 134 -0.30 -27.45 -9.07
C ALA A 134 -0.56 -28.50 -7.98
N GLU A 135 0.45 -28.74 -7.15
CA GLU A 135 0.34 -29.57 -5.96
C GLU A 135 0.04 -28.69 -4.74
N THR A 136 -0.97 -29.05 -3.96
CA THR A 136 -1.33 -28.34 -2.73
C THR A 136 -0.71 -29.03 -1.53
N ILE A 137 0.23 -28.37 -0.86
CA ILE A 137 0.83 -28.83 0.39
C ILE A 137 0.26 -28.01 1.55
N ARG A 138 -0.30 -28.69 2.55
CA ARG A 138 -0.84 -28.04 3.76
C ARG A 138 0.15 -28.14 4.91
N LEU A 139 0.57 -26.99 5.43
CA LEU A 139 1.43 -26.89 6.61
C LEU A 139 0.57 -26.60 7.84
N GLU A 140 0.19 -27.64 8.58
CA GLU A 140 -0.74 -27.51 9.71
C GLU A 140 -0.03 -27.43 11.07
N GLN A 141 1.26 -27.72 11.13
CA GLN A 141 2.05 -27.60 12.35
C GLN A 141 2.52 -26.15 12.56
N ASN A 142 2.11 -25.56 13.68
CA ASN A 142 2.51 -24.24 14.13
C ASN A 142 3.73 -24.33 15.06
N TYR A 143 4.81 -23.66 14.65
CA TYR A 143 6.08 -23.60 15.39
C TYR A 143 6.25 -22.31 16.21
N ARG A 144 5.29 -21.37 16.13
CA ARG A 144 5.42 -20.01 16.69
C ARG A 144 4.75 -19.87 18.06
N SER A 145 3.55 -20.41 18.19
CA SER A 145 2.64 -20.16 19.31
C SER A 145 2.48 -21.39 20.19
N THR A 146 2.26 -21.18 21.48
CA THR A 146 1.95 -22.25 22.44
C THR A 146 0.53 -22.79 22.23
N SER A 147 0.24 -23.96 22.79
CA SER A 147 -1.06 -24.64 22.61
C SER A 147 -2.25 -23.78 23.05
N ASN A 148 -2.12 -23.04 24.16
CA ASN A 148 -3.19 -22.15 24.65
C ASN A 148 -3.54 -21.03 23.67
N ILE A 149 -2.52 -20.38 23.09
CA ILE A 149 -2.71 -19.32 22.08
C ILE A 149 -3.32 -19.91 20.81
N LEU A 150 -2.79 -21.05 20.34
CA LEU A 150 -3.25 -21.68 19.12
C LEU A 150 -4.70 -22.18 19.22
N SER A 151 -5.07 -22.73 20.38
CA SER A 151 -6.43 -23.19 20.65
C SER A 151 -7.44 -22.05 20.61
N ALA A 152 -7.10 -20.89 21.20
CA ALA A 152 -7.95 -19.71 21.13
C ALA A 152 -8.08 -19.15 19.70
N ALA A 153 -6.97 -19.13 18.93
CA ALA A 153 -7.00 -18.70 17.54
C ALA A 153 -7.87 -19.62 16.67
N ASN A 154 -7.73 -20.94 16.82
CA ASN A 154 -8.56 -21.95 16.14
C ASN A 154 -10.05 -21.78 16.48
N ALA A 155 -10.38 -21.62 17.77
CA ALA A 155 -11.76 -21.43 18.21
C ALA A 155 -12.38 -20.13 17.66
N LEU A 156 -11.59 -19.06 17.55
CA LEU A 156 -12.04 -17.79 16.97
C LEU A 156 -12.35 -17.96 15.47
N ILE A 157 -11.42 -18.52 14.71
CA ILE A 157 -11.53 -18.62 13.24
C ILE A 157 -12.59 -19.64 12.79
N GLU A 158 -12.98 -20.60 13.63
CA GLU A 158 -14.11 -21.52 13.37
C GLU A 158 -15.45 -20.80 13.18
N ASN A 159 -15.60 -19.56 13.63
CA ASN A 159 -16.81 -18.76 13.42
C ASN A 159 -16.92 -18.17 12.01
N ASN A 160 -15.85 -18.22 11.21
CA ASN A 160 -15.84 -17.67 9.85
C ASN A 160 -16.37 -18.70 8.83
N ASN A 161 -17.24 -18.25 7.92
CA ASN A 161 -17.75 -19.05 6.81
C ASN A 161 -16.84 -18.91 5.57
N GLY A 162 -16.87 -19.91 4.68
CA GLY A 162 -16.20 -19.83 3.37
C GLY A 162 -14.69 -20.10 3.36
N ARG A 163 -14.16 -20.70 4.43
CA ARG A 163 -12.73 -21.05 4.59
C ARG A 163 -12.35 -22.30 3.80
N LEU A 164 -11.07 -22.45 3.46
CA LEU A 164 -10.53 -23.67 2.81
C LEU A 164 -10.42 -24.88 3.75
N GLY A 165 -10.72 -24.70 5.04
CA GLY A 165 -10.84 -25.77 6.03
C GLY A 165 -9.49 -26.39 6.41
N LYS A 166 -8.80 -25.76 7.35
CA LYS A 166 -7.56 -26.24 7.97
C LYS A 166 -7.63 -26.12 9.48
N LYS A 167 -6.92 -27.01 10.18
CA LYS A 167 -6.79 -26.97 11.64
C LYS A 167 -5.31 -26.97 12.01
N LEU A 168 -4.86 -25.89 12.65
CA LEU A 168 -3.48 -25.78 13.08
C LEU A 168 -3.27 -26.52 14.40
N TRP A 169 -2.13 -27.21 14.55
CA TRP A 169 -1.73 -27.90 15.78
C TRP A 169 -0.28 -27.58 16.14
N THR A 170 0.16 -27.84 17.37
CA THR A 170 1.54 -27.61 17.81
C THR A 170 2.01 -28.73 18.75
N ASP A 171 3.29 -29.10 18.65
CA ASP A 171 4.00 -29.99 19.60
C ASP A 171 4.71 -29.20 20.72
N GLY A 172 4.49 -27.87 20.77
CA GLY A 172 5.02 -27.02 21.82
C GLY A 172 4.35 -27.23 23.16
N ALA A 173 4.87 -26.57 24.20
CA ALA A 173 4.24 -26.55 25.52
C ALA A 173 2.89 -25.80 25.49
N ASP A 174 2.05 -26.04 26.50
CA ASP A 174 0.76 -25.36 26.63
C ASP A 174 0.91 -23.83 26.73
N GLY A 175 1.97 -23.39 27.41
CA GLY A 175 2.23 -21.97 27.69
C GLY A 175 1.30 -21.40 28.76
N GLU A 176 1.44 -20.09 29.01
CA GLU A 176 0.58 -19.40 29.98
C GLU A 176 -0.86 -19.25 29.45
N PRO A 177 -1.88 -19.25 30.33
CA PRO A 177 -3.25 -18.91 29.94
C PRO A 177 -3.35 -17.48 29.39
N ILE A 178 -4.19 -17.29 28.37
CA ILE A 178 -4.48 -15.96 27.84
C ILE A 178 -5.23 -15.16 28.91
N SER A 179 -4.68 -14.00 29.27
CA SER A 179 -5.28 -13.10 30.24
C SER A 179 -6.17 -12.06 29.54
N LEU A 180 -7.36 -11.81 30.08
CA LEU A 180 -8.25 -10.74 29.66
C LEU A 180 -8.38 -9.72 30.79
N TYR A 181 -8.18 -8.45 30.48
CA TYR A 181 -8.34 -7.35 31.43
C TYR A 181 -9.35 -6.34 30.88
N CYS A 182 -10.45 -6.14 31.60
CA CYS A 182 -11.45 -5.13 31.28
C CYS A 182 -11.15 -3.85 32.08
N ALA A 183 -10.48 -2.90 31.45
CA ALA A 183 -10.17 -1.60 32.05
C ALA A 183 -11.42 -0.73 32.21
N PHE A 184 -11.39 0.20 33.16
CA PHE A 184 -12.47 1.17 33.35
C PHE A 184 -12.51 2.24 32.23
N ASN A 185 -11.34 2.61 31.69
CA ASN A 185 -11.19 3.54 30.58
C ASN A 185 -9.84 3.32 29.86
N GLU A 186 -9.58 4.08 28.80
CA GLU A 186 -8.35 4.00 28.00
C GLU A 186 -7.06 4.32 28.77
N LEU A 187 -7.13 5.21 29.77
CA LEU A 187 -5.96 5.55 30.61
C LEU A 187 -5.61 4.39 31.55
N ASP A 188 -6.63 3.74 32.10
CA ASP A 188 -6.50 2.54 32.94
C ASP A 188 -5.95 1.37 32.12
N GLU A 189 -6.46 1.14 30.91
CA GLU A 189 -5.93 0.14 29.96
C GLU A 189 -4.45 0.39 29.67
N ALA A 190 -4.08 1.63 29.30
CA ALA A 190 -2.70 1.97 28.96
C ALA A 190 -1.76 1.77 30.16
N ARG A 191 -2.16 2.19 31.37
CA ARG A 191 -1.38 1.96 32.60
C ARG A 191 -1.22 0.48 32.89
N PHE A 192 -2.28 -0.31 32.73
CA PHE A 192 -2.22 -1.75 32.90
C PHE A 192 -1.21 -2.38 31.94
N VAL A 193 -1.27 -2.07 30.64
CA VAL A 193 -0.35 -2.58 29.62
C VAL A 193 1.09 -2.21 29.96
N VAL A 194 1.37 -0.95 30.28
CA VAL A 194 2.73 -0.49 30.63
C VAL A 194 3.24 -1.19 31.90
N ASN A 195 2.39 -1.37 32.91
CA ASN A 195 2.76 -2.10 34.12
C ASN A 195 3.08 -3.57 33.83
N ARG A 196 2.36 -4.23 32.92
CA ARG A 196 2.67 -5.61 32.49
C ARG A 196 4.02 -5.71 31.78
N ILE A 197 4.32 -4.78 30.88
CA ILE A 197 5.63 -4.72 30.20
C ILE A 197 6.74 -4.45 31.22
N LYS A 198 6.48 -3.58 32.20
CA LYS A 198 7.43 -3.30 33.28
C LYS A 198 7.70 -4.54 34.14
N THR A 199 6.67 -5.29 34.54
CA THR A 199 6.86 -6.56 35.26
C THR A 199 7.67 -7.57 34.43
N TRP A 200 7.45 -7.65 33.12
CA TRP A 200 8.26 -8.48 32.23
C TRP A 200 9.74 -8.06 32.24
N GLN A 201 10.00 -6.75 32.14
CA GLN A 201 11.35 -6.19 32.20
C GLN A 201 12.03 -6.42 33.56
N ASP A 202 11.31 -6.21 34.66
CA ASP A 202 11.79 -6.42 36.03
C ASP A 202 12.16 -7.89 36.29
N ASN A 203 11.48 -8.82 35.59
CA ASN A 203 11.80 -10.25 35.60
C ASN A 203 12.94 -10.65 34.63
N GLY A 204 13.61 -9.67 34.00
CA GLY A 204 14.75 -9.88 33.09
C GLY A 204 14.39 -10.01 31.61
N GLY A 205 13.12 -9.84 31.24
CA GLY A 205 12.66 -9.90 29.86
C GLY A 205 13.08 -8.69 29.02
N ALA A 206 13.28 -8.89 27.71
CA ALA A 206 13.67 -7.79 26.82
C ALA A 206 12.44 -7.02 26.31
N LEU A 207 12.52 -5.69 26.26
CA LEU A 207 11.45 -4.84 25.69
C LEU A 207 11.19 -5.16 24.20
N ALA A 208 12.21 -5.65 23.48
CA ALA A 208 12.09 -6.04 22.07
C ALA A 208 11.20 -7.28 21.86
N GLU A 209 10.90 -8.04 22.92
CA GLU A 209 10.01 -9.20 22.89
C GLU A 209 8.55 -8.81 23.20
N CYS A 210 8.28 -7.52 23.47
CA CYS A 210 6.95 -7.00 23.69
C CYS A 210 6.43 -6.27 22.45
N ALA A 211 5.18 -6.54 22.08
CA ALA A 211 4.48 -5.82 21.04
C ALA A 211 3.09 -5.41 21.54
N ILE A 212 2.68 -4.17 21.24
CA ILE A 212 1.32 -3.69 21.48
C ILE A 212 0.63 -3.57 20.13
N LEU A 213 -0.46 -4.31 19.96
CA LEU A 213 -1.26 -4.32 18.73
C LEU A 213 -2.61 -3.64 19.01
N TYR A 214 -3.01 -2.74 18.11
CA TYR A 214 -4.24 -1.98 18.20
C TYR A 214 -4.91 -1.89 16.83
N ARG A 215 -6.22 -1.63 16.82
CA ARG A 215 -7.02 -1.64 15.59
C ARG A 215 -6.83 -0.39 14.74
N SER A 216 -6.64 0.75 15.39
CA SER A 216 -6.51 2.07 14.74
C SER A 216 -5.34 2.86 15.32
N ASN A 217 -4.64 3.60 14.46
CA ASN A 217 -3.52 4.48 14.88
C ASN A 217 -3.94 5.53 15.91
N ALA A 218 -5.23 5.89 16.00
CA ALA A 218 -5.70 6.84 17.00
C ALA A 218 -5.49 6.31 18.44
N GLN A 219 -5.45 4.99 18.63
CA GLN A 219 -5.25 4.35 19.94
C GLN A 219 -3.79 4.45 20.41
N SER A 220 -2.82 4.72 19.52
CA SER A 220 -1.41 4.75 19.90
C SER A 220 -1.12 5.85 20.92
N ARG A 221 -1.78 7.01 20.78
CA ARG A 221 -1.47 8.21 21.56
C ARG A 221 -1.54 7.98 23.07
N VAL A 222 -2.60 7.35 23.57
CA VAL A 222 -2.79 7.13 25.01
C VAL A 222 -1.73 6.15 25.56
N LEU A 223 -1.37 5.14 24.76
CA LEU A 223 -0.30 4.19 25.07
C LEU A 223 1.08 4.85 25.08
N GLU A 224 1.35 5.72 24.11
CA GLU A 224 2.58 6.51 24.02
C GLU A 224 2.76 7.42 25.23
N GLU A 225 1.72 8.16 25.61
CA GLU A 225 1.75 9.04 26.78
C GLU A 225 2.04 8.24 28.07
N ALA A 226 1.45 7.04 28.22
CA ALA A 226 1.73 6.16 29.35
C ALA A 226 3.17 5.60 29.34
N LEU A 227 3.68 5.18 28.18
CA LEU A 227 5.06 4.70 28.01
C LEU A 227 6.08 5.80 28.31
N LEU A 228 5.83 7.03 27.84
CA LEU A 228 6.64 8.20 28.13
C LEU A 228 6.66 8.54 29.63
N GLN A 229 5.50 8.53 30.30
CA GLN A 229 5.40 8.76 31.74
C GLN A 229 6.20 7.72 32.54
N ALA A 230 6.21 6.46 32.08
CA ALA A 230 7.00 5.39 32.67
C ALA A 230 8.49 5.41 32.27
N SER A 231 8.93 6.37 31.44
CA SER A 231 10.29 6.43 30.87
C SER A 231 10.70 5.14 30.16
N MET A 232 9.73 4.46 29.52
CA MET A 232 9.94 3.19 28.83
C MET A 232 10.25 3.43 27.35
N PRO A 233 11.40 2.94 26.83
CA PRO A 233 11.70 3.02 25.40
C PRO A 233 10.66 2.27 24.57
N TYR A 234 10.17 2.89 23.50
CA TYR A 234 9.22 2.29 22.58
C TYR A 234 9.50 2.71 21.13
N ARG A 235 8.93 1.96 20.18
CA ARG A 235 8.98 2.26 18.76
C ARG A 235 7.60 2.14 18.14
N ILE A 236 7.21 3.14 17.36
CA ILE A 236 5.95 3.14 16.62
C ILE A 236 6.21 2.77 15.17
N TYR A 237 5.40 1.84 14.67
CA TYR A 237 5.26 1.57 13.26
C TYR A 237 4.00 2.27 12.75
N GLY A 238 4.14 3.17 11.76
CA GLY A 238 3.00 3.87 11.16
C GLY A 238 2.66 5.25 11.75
N GLY A 239 3.49 5.82 12.63
CA GLY A 239 3.38 7.22 13.08
C GLY A 239 3.71 8.23 11.97
N MET A 240 4.06 9.47 12.32
CA MET A 240 4.46 10.48 11.32
C MET A 240 5.66 9.96 10.50
N ARG A 241 5.38 9.56 9.25
CA ARG A 241 6.39 8.98 8.37
C ARG A 241 7.46 10.03 8.09
N PHE A 242 8.72 9.63 8.07
CA PHE A 242 9.85 10.52 7.79
C PHE A 242 9.64 11.35 6.51
N PHE A 243 9.17 10.70 5.44
CA PHE A 243 8.90 11.34 4.14
C PHE A 243 7.64 12.22 4.10
N GLU A 244 6.83 12.24 5.17
CA GLU A 244 5.66 13.11 5.26
C GLU A 244 5.99 14.50 5.84
N ARG A 245 7.15 14.63 6.48
CA ARG A 245 7.62 15.89 7.07
C ARG A 245 7.83 16.96 6.01
N GLN A 246 7.49 18.21 6.35
CA GLN A 246 7.47 19.32 5.40
C GLN A 246 8.87 19.55 4.79
N GLU A 247 9.89 19.63 5.64
CA GLU A 247 11.28 19.86 5.24
C GLU A 247 11.82 18.75 4.32
N ILE A 248 11.41 17.50 4.57
CA ILE A 248 11.81 16.35 3.75
C ILE A 248 11.11 16.40 2.39
N LYS A 249 9.81 16.69 2.35
CA LYS A 249 9.06 16.83 1.10
C LYS A 249 9.56 18.02 0.27
N ASP A 250 9.93 19.13 0.89
CA ASP A 250 10.47 20.31 0.20
C ASP A 250 11.82 19.97 -0.45
N ALA A 251 12.74 19.38 0.31
CA ALA A 251 14.03 18.93 -0.21
C ALA A 251 13.86 17.91 -1.35
N LEU A 252 12.97 16.93 -1.18
CA LEU A 252 12.68 15.94 -2.23
C LEU A 252 12.08 16.57 -3.49
N SER A 253 11.19 17.57 -3.36
CA SER A 253 10.63 18.26 -4.52
C SER A 253 11.71 19.02 -5.30
N TYR A 254 12.70 19.64 -4.64
CA TYR A 254 13.85 20.20 -5.36
C TYR A 254 14.63 19.14 -6.14
N LEU A 255 14.95 18.00 -5.50
CA LEU A 255 15.66 16.90 -6.15
C LEU A 255 14.86 16.33 -7.33
N ARG A 256 13.54 16.20 -7.18
CA ARG A 256 12.62 15.78 -8.25
C ARG A 256 12.67 16.74 -9.43
N LEU A 257 12.66 18.06 -9.20
CA LEU A 257 12.78 19.05 -10.29
C LEU A 257 14.13 19.04 -11.00
N ILE A 258 15.21 18.71 -10.29
CA ILE A 258 16.53 18.52 -10.90
C ILE A 258 16.51 17.32 -11.86
N ALA A 259 15.91 16.21 -11.42
CA ALA A 259 15.81 14.99 -12.22
C ALA A 259 14.78 15.08 -13.36
N ASN A 260 13.61 15.67 -13.09
CA ASN A 260 12.51 15.86 -14.01
C ASN A 260 11.85 17.24 -13.80
N ARG A 261 12.14 18.17 -14.70
CA ARG A 261 11.56 19.54 -14.65
C ARG A 261 10.07 19.60 -14.97
N ASN A 262 9.50 18.53 -15.54
CA ASN A 262 8.09 18.45 -15.90
C ASN A 262 7.19 18.02 -14.72
N ASP A 263 7.76 17.88 -13.52
CA ASP A 263 7.04 17.46 -12.32
C ASP A 263 6.27 18.65 -11.71
N ASP A 264 5.04 18.87 -12.17
CA ASP A 264 4.18 19.97 -11.74
C ASP A 264 3.90 19.97 -10.24
N ALA A 265 3.73 18.79 -9.63
CA ALA A 265 3.48 18.67 -8.18
C ALA A 265 4.72 19.08 -7.37
N ALA A 266 5.92 18.70 -7.83
CA ALA A 266 7.15 19.17 -7.22
C ALA A 266 7.34 20.68 -7.43
N PHE A 267 7.04 21.19 -8.63
CA PHE A 267 7.12 22.61 -8.98
C PHE A 267 6.24 23.46 -8.08
N GLU A 268 4.93 23.18 -8.00
CA GLU A 268 4.00 23.95 -7.16
C GLU A 268 4.43 23.98 -5.70
N ARG A 269 4.99 22.88 -5.21
CA ARG A 269 5.42 22.79 -3.81
C ARG A 269 6.56 23.75 -3.49
N VAL A 270 7.56 23.86 -4.36
CA VAL A 270 8.82 24.56 -4.02
C VAL A 270 9.04 25.86 -4.77
N VAL A 271 8.18 26.20 -5.74
CA VAL A 271 8.31 27.43 -6.55
C VAL A 271 8.48 28.68 -5.67
N ASN A 272 7.76 28.75 -4.54
CA ASN A 272 7.84 29.86 -3.60
C ASN A 272 8.30 29.45 -2.18
N THR A 273 8.99 28.32 -2.05
CA THR A 273 9.54 27.83 -0.76
C THR A 273 11.03 27.52 -0.89
N PRO A 274 11.97 28.36 -0.40
CA PRO A 274 11.74 29.59 0.36
C PRO A 274 11.10 30.71 -0.47
N THR A 275 10.56 31.73 0.19
CA THR A 275 9.81 32.82 -0.45
C THR A 275 10.67 33.57 -1.48
N ARG A 276 10.13 33.73 -2.69
CA ARG A 276 10.77 34.38 -3.84
C ARG A 276 10.00 35.59 -4.36
N GLY A 277 8.95 36.02 -3.66
CA GLY A 277 8.07 37.10 -4.12
C GLY A 277 7.12 36.68 -5.24
N ILE A 278 6.95 35.37 -5.49
CA ILE A 278 6.00 34.84 -6.48
C ILE A 278 4.63 34.78 -5.81
N GLY A 279 3.73 35.67 -6.21
CA GLY A 279 2.36 35.72 -5.68
C GLY A 279 1.38 34.79 -6.40
N ASP A 280 0.24 34.51 -5.76
CA ASP A 280 -0.80 33.60 -6.28
C ASP A 280 -1.27 33.98 -7.68
N ARG A 281 -1.42 35.29 -7.95
CA ARG A 281 -1.83 35.79 -9.27
C ARG A 281 -0.86 35.41 -10.38
N THR A 282 0.43 35.34 -10.09
CA THR A 282 1.45 34.89 -11.05
C THR A 282 1.31 33.40 -11.31
N LEU A 283 1.12 32.59 -10.26
CA LEU A 283 0.90 31.16 -10.39
C LEU A 283 -0.40 30.85 -11.13
N ASP A 284 -1.46 31.63 -10.93
CA ASP A 284 -2.73 31.43 -11.64
C ASP A 284 -2.60 31.67 -13.14
N VAL A 285 -1.81 32.67 -13.57
CA VAL A 285 -1.49 32.88 -14.99
C VAL A 285 -0.75 31.66 -15.54
N VAL A 286 0.28 31.16 -14.83
CA VAL A 286 1.03 29.96 -15.24
C VAL A 286 0.11 28.74 -15.35
N ARG A 287 -0.76 28.51 -14.35
CA ARG A 287 -1.75 27.40 -14.34
C ARG A 287 -2.76 27.51 -15.47
N GLN A 288 -3.19 28.72 -15.80
CA GLN A 288 -4.13 28.95 -16.89
C GLN A 288 -3.47 28.64 -18.24
N THR A 289 -2.25 29.17 -18.47
CA THR A 289 -1.48 28.88 -19.68
C THR A 289 -1.15 27.39 -19.82
N SER A 290 -0.77 26.72 -18.73
CA SER A 290 -0.53 25.28 -18.70
C SER A 290 -1.77 24.49 -19.14
N ARG A 291 -2.96 24.86 -18.66
CA ARG A 291 -4.23 24.22 -19.06
C ARG A 291 -4.60 24.50 -20.51
N ASP A 292 -4.55 25.77 -20.92
CA ASP A 292 -4.99 26.19 -22.26
C ASP A 292 -4.08 25.63 -23.36
N ARG A 293 -2.77 25.55 -23.09
CA ARG A 293 -1.77 25.06 -24.05
C ARG A 293 -1.39 23.59 -23.85
N GLN A 294 -1.97 22.92 -22.85
CA GLN A 294 -1.64 21.54 -22.49
C GLN A 294 -0.14 21.31 -22.19
N LEU A 295 0.49 22.26 -21.51
CA LEU A 295 1.90 22.23 -21.13
C LEU A 295 2.08 21.94 -19.64
N THR A 296 3.26 21.48 -19.24
CA THR A 296 3.68 21.44 -17.83
C THR A 296 3.87 22.86 -17.29
N LEU A 297 3.78 23.06 -15.98
CA LEU A 297 3.98 24.36 -15.34
C LEU A 297 5.36 24.93 -15.64
N TRP A 298 6.39 24.08 -15.68
CA TRP A 298 7.74 24.50 -16.04
C TRP A 298 7.81 25.01 -17.49
N GLN A 299 7.19 24.30 -18.43
CA GLN A 299 7.13 24.73 -19.83
C GLN A 299 6.30 26.02 -19.99
N ALA A 300 5.17 26.14 -19.31
CA ALA A 300 4.34 27.34 -19.31
C ALA A 300 5.11 28.56 -18.79
N CYS A 301 5.88 28.41 -17.71
CA CYS A 301 6.77 29.47 -17.22
C CYS A 301 7.78 29.90 -18.29
N ARG A 302 8.40 28.95 -19.01
CA ARG A 302 9.36 29.27 -20.07
C ARG A 302 8.72 30.03 -21.23
N GLU A 303 7.53 29.64 -21.67
CA GLU A 303 6.80 30.33 -22.72
C GLU A 303 6.39 31.74 -22.29
N LEU A 304 5.82 31.88 -21.10
CA LEU A 304 5.40 33.19 -20.58
C LEU A 304 6.57 34.16 -20.40
N LEU A 305 7.75 33.66 -20.02
CA LEU A 305 8.97 34.46 -19.96
C LEU A 305 9.46 34.88 -21.36
N GLN A 306 9.35 34.00 -22.37
CA GLN A 306 9.66 34.34 -23.76
C GLN A 306 8.71 35.40 -24.33
N GLU A 307 7.42 35.31 -23.97
CA GLU A 307 6.37 36.25 -24.34
C GLU A 307 6.42 37.56 -23.55
N LYS A 308 7.33 37.68 -22.56
CA LYS A 308 7.41 38.81 -21.61
C LYS A 308 6.11 39.07 -20.86
N ALA A 309 5.28 38.04 -20.70
CA ALA A 309 4.03 38.08 -19.95
C ALA A 309 4.27 38.01 -18.42
N LEU A 310 5.46 37.57 -18.01
CA LEU A 310 5.94 37.57 -16.62
C LEU A 310 7.13 38.51 -16.47
N ALA A 311 7.19 39.25 -15.35
CA ALA A 311 8.41 39.91 -14.93
C ALA A 311 9.38 38.83 -14.44
N GLY A 312 10.51 38.66 -15.15
CA GLY A 312 11.55 37.68 -14.83
C GLY A 312 12.31 37.99 -13.55
#